data_AF-A0AAJ0CBT3-F1
#
_entry.id   AF-A0AAJ0CBT3-F1
#
_cell.length_a   1.000
_cell.length_b   1.000
_cell.length_c   1.000
_cell.angle_alpha   90.00
_cell.angle_beta   90.00
_cell.angle_gamma   90.00
#
_symmetry.space_group_name_H-M   'P 1'
#
loop_
_entity.id
_entity.type
_entity.pdbx_description
1 polymer ?
#
loop_
_entity_poly.entity_id
_entity_poly.type
_entity_poly.pdbx_seq_one_letter_code
_entity_poly.pdbx_strand_id
1 'polypeptide(L)'
;MLYAAVLTLTVLASAFAESIAKPQAPAANLPYIPDYNVSDACIPGQREQCQGTFTYCIKKGWVAKGEPKQYVNEEECLKARFTGDSPNPSQGGKIPFLEGRNIDCGYYPALTEQCKGTALFCQAAKEGEKACLDARSPPPSGLPFRFPASCRMMTELCIGTVKWCSEVEDGTKKAKAKDTCLARRKQAPTSTTMSTAKAAAAPTSNTFNKVKGKGETSSGKLPFF
;
A
#
# COMPACT_ATOMS: atom_id res chain seq x y z
N MET A 1 42.81 81.70 -0.37
CA MET A 1 43.55 80.49 -0.82
C MET A 1 43.44 79.51 0.34
N LEU A 2 42.89 78.30 0.29
CA LEU A 2 42.88 77.26 -0.74
C LEU A 2 41.57 76.44 -0.67
N TYR A 3 41.22 75.87 -1.82
CA TYR A 3 40.23 74.83 -2.07
C TYR A 3 40.58 73.48 -1.38
N ALA A 4 39.57 72.67 -1.05
CA ALA A 4 39.53 71.21 -1.29
C ALA A 4 38.21 70.66 -0.70
N ALA A 5 37.22 70.21 -1.48
CA ALA A 5 37.15 69.08 -2.42
C ALA A 5 36.16 68.06 -1.85
N VAL A 6 34.94 68.16 -2.38
CA VAL A 6 33.81 67.25 -2.18
C VAL A 6 34.16 65.89 -2.79
N LEU A 7 34.03 64.81 -2.01
CA LEU A 7 34.07 63.44 -2.52
C LEU A 7 32.73 62.75 -2.23
N THR A 8 31.78 62.93 -3.13
CA THR A 8 30.50 62.21 -3.15
C THR A 8 30.71 60.84 -3.78
N LEU A 9 30.71 59.79 -2.95
CA LEU A 9 30.76 58.39 -3.40
C LEU A 9 29.36 57.97 -3.89
N THR A 10 29.13 57.99 -5.20
CA THR A 10 27.95 57.40 -5.83
C THR A 10 28.15 55.90 -5.97
N VAL A 11 27.57 55.12 -5.06
CA VAL A 11 27.47 53.66 -5.20
C VAL A 11 26.40 53.36 -6.27
N LEU A 12 26.86 52.97 -7.46
CA LEU A 12 26.03 52.40 -8.51
C LEU A 12 25.48 51.06 -8.04
N ALA A 13 24.25 51.05 -7.53
CA ALA A 13 23.49 49.83 -7.30
C ALA A 13 23.13 49.22 -8.67
N SER A 14 23.91 48.26 -9.12
CA SER A 14 23.64 47.45 -10.29
C SER A 14 22.35 46.66 -10.07
N ALA A 15 21.25 47.14 -10.65
CA ALA A 15 19.98 46.43 -10.73
C ALA A 15 20.12 45.25 -11.70
N PHE A 16 20.69 44.14 -11.24
CA PHE A 16 20.47 42.84 -11.86
C PHE A 16 19.04 42.41 -11.50
N ALA A 17 18.08 42.97 -12.23
CA ALA A 17 16.76 42.38 -12.33
C ALA A 17 16.91 41.11 -13.19
N GLU A 18 17.39 40.03 -12.56
CA GLU A 18 17.18 38.70 -13.11
C GLU A 18 15.69 38.57 -13.35
N SER A 19 15.34 38.49 -14.63
CA SER A 19 14.02 38.10 -15.10
C SER A 19 13.73 36.75 -14.48
N ILE A 20 13.04 36.75 -13.34
CA ILE A 20 12.40 35.55 -12.80
C ILE A 20 11.36 35.20 -13.85
N ALA A 21 11.74 34.31 -14.76
CA ALA A 21 10.87 33.80 -15.80
C ALA A 21 9.55 33.39 -15.13
N LYS A 22 8.47 34.03 -15.59
CA LYS A 22 7.12 33.81 -15.08
C LYS A 22 6.85 32.30 -15.08
N PRO A 23 6.38 31.71 -13.97
CA PRO A 23 6.11 30.28 -13.88
C PRO A 23 5.30 29.85 -15.09
N GLN A 24 5.80 28.86 -15.83
CA GLN A 24 5.14 28.33 -17.01
C GLN A 24 3.71 27.93 -16.64
N ALA A 25 2.77 28.27 -17.52
CA ALA A 25 1.34 27.99 -17.41
C ALA A 25 1.06 26.56 -16.93
N PRO A 26 -0.03 26.34 -16.15
CA PRO A 26 -0.27 25.09 -15.44
C PRO A 26 -0.26 23.90 -16.40
N ALA A 27 0.84 23.16 -16.37
CA ALA A 27 1.02 21.95 -17.13
C ALA A 27 -0.01 20.92 -16.65
N ALA A 28 -0.94 20.60 -17.55
CA ALA A 28 -1.76 19.39 -17.63
C ALA A 28 -1.89 18.63 -16.30
N ASN A 29 -3.02 18.85 -15.62
CA ASN A 29 -3.74 17.90 -14.77
C ASN A 29 -2.97 16.60 -14.47
N LEU A 30 -2.00 16.67 -13.54
CA LEU A 30 -1.23 15.49 -13.13
C LEU A 30 -2.16 14.55 -12.34
N PRO A 31 -2.08 13.23 -12.52
CA PRO A 31 -2.95 12.32 -11.78
C PRO A 31 -2.65 12.40 -10.28
N TYR A 32 -3.70 12.38 -9.45
CA TYR A 32 -3.54 12.24 -8.01
C TYR A 32 -3.08 10.81 -7.67
N ILE A 33 -1.89 10.69 -7.07
CA ILE A 33 -1.30 9.44 -6.59
C ILE A 33 -1.72 9.23 -5.13
N PRO A 34 -2.53 8.21 -4.82
CA PRO A 34 -2.86 7.89 -3.43
C PRO A 34 -1.63 7.54 -2.61
N ASP A 35 -1.65 7.84 -1.31
CA ASP A 35 -0.61 7.42 -0.36
C ASP A 35 -0.48 5.88 -0.27
N TYR A 36 -1.50 5.14 -0.73
CA TYR A 36 -1.49 3.68 -0.82
C TYR A 36 -1.10 3.14 -2.22
N ASN A 37 -0.69 3.98 -3.16
CA ASN A 37 -0.17 3.53 -4.46
C ASN A 37 1.23 4.10 -4.69
N VAL A 38 2.06 3.98 -3.64
CA VAL A 38 3.43 4.45 -3.65
C VAL A 38 4.40 3.35 -4.03
N SER A 39 5.46 3.71 -4.74
CA SER A 39 6.58 2.82 -5.03
C SER A 39 7.54 2.75 -3.85
N ASP A 40 8.10 1.57 -3.57
CA ASP A 40 9.09 1.39 -2.50
C ASP A 40 10.46 2.01 -2.84
N ALA A 41 10.72 2.24 -4.13
CA ALA A 41 11.97 2.79 -4.64
C ALA A 41 11.80 4.24 -5.13
N CYS A 42 12.58 5.16 -4.57
CA CYS A 42 12.51 6.59 -4.92
C CYS A 42 13.67 7.03 -5.80
N ILE A 43 13.38 7.29 -7.07
CA ILE A 43 14.32 7.91 -8.01
C ILE A 43 14.20 9.44 -7.90
N PRO A 44 15.31 10.20 -7.93
CA PRO A 44 15.25 11.66 -7.99
C PRO A 44 14.33 12.17 -9.10
N GLY A 45 13.43 13.11 -8.78
CA GLY A 45 12.43 13.62 -9.73
C GLY A 45 11.13 12.82 -9.79
N GLN A 46 11.02 11.71 -9.06
CA GLN A 46 9.80 10.91 -8.92
C GLN A 46 9.33 10.80 -7.46
N ARG A 47 9.67 11.78 -6.62
CA ARG A 47 9.36 11.71 -5.17
C ARG A 47 7.86 11.61 -4.90
N GLU A 48 7.04 12.22 -5.75
CA GLU A 48 5.58 12.11 -5.63
C GLU A 48 5.06 10.68 -5.81
N GLN A 49 5.61 9.92 -6.76
CA GLN A 49 5.25 8.50 -6.97
C GLN A 49 5.64 7.62 -5.78
N CYS A 50 6.55 8.11 -4.96
CA CYS A 50 7.11 7.40 -3.82
C CYS A 50 6.41 7.70 -2.49
N GLN A 51 5.77 8.87 -2.39
CA GLN A 51 5.18 9.34 -1.15
C GLN A 51 3.67 9.50 -1.24
N GLY A 52 3.13 9.54 -2.45
CA GLY A 52 1.75 9.91 -2.70
C GLY A 52 1.63 11.42 -2.83
N THR A 53 0.64 11.87 -3.60
CA THR A 53 0.39 13.28 -3.90
C THR A 53 0.13 14.09 -2.63
N PHE A 54 -0.64 13.55 -1.68
CA PHE A 54 -0.96 14.25 -0.44
C PHE A 54 0.30 14.55 0.37
N THR A 55 1.05 13.50 0.69
CA THR A 55 2.28 13.60 1.47
C THR A 55 3.34 14.44 0.75
N TYR A 56 3.48 14.25 -0.56
CA TYR A 56 4.36 15.07 -1.39
C TYR A 56 4.00 16.55 -1.29
N CYS A 57 2.71 16.89 -1.36
CA CYS A 57 2.31 18.29 -1.31
C CYS A 57 2.50 18.90 0.08
N ILE A 58 2.10 18.21 1.16
CA ILE A 58 2.26 18.71 2.55
C ILE A 58 3.73 18.89 2.92
N LYS A 59 4.58 17.92 2.56
CA LYS A 59 6.01 17.97 2.87
C LYS A 59 6.82 18.86 1.94
N LYS A 60 6.16 19.57 1.01
CA LYS A 60 6.81 20.38 -0.03
C LYS A 60 7.87 19.57 -0.78
N GLY A 61 7.53 18.33 -1.14
CA GLY A 61 8.43 17.39 -1.80
C GLY A 61 9.05 17.96 -3.07
N TRP A 62 8.33 18.88 -3.73
CA TRP A 62 8.78 19.63 -4.90
C TRP A 62 10.01 20.51 -4.66
N VAL A 63 10.31 20.92 -3.43
CA VAL A 63 11.51 21.72 -3.10
C VAL A 63 12.78 20.87 -3.16
N ALA A 64 12.66 19.54 -3.20
CA ALA A 64 13.81 18.65 -3.31
C ALA A 64 14.57 18.82 -4.63
N LYS A 65 15.90 18.73 -4.57
CA LYS A 65 16.76 18.81 -5.76
C LYS A 65 16.40 17.71 -6.77
N GLY A 66 16.16 18.11 -8.01
CA GLY A 66 15.82 17.20 -9.12
C GLY A 66 14.33 17.06 -9.40
N GLU A 67 13.46 17.70 -8.62
CA GLU A 67 12.02 17.73 -8.92
C GLU A 67 11.71 18.72 -10.06
N PRO A 68 10.92 18.31 -11.06
CA PRO A 68 10.72 19.09 -12.28
C PRO A 68 9.76 20.27 -12.11
N LYS A 69 8.86 20.21 -11.11
CA LYS A 69 7.87 21.26 -10.85
C LYS A 69 8.12 21.83 -9.47
N GLN A 70 7.98 23.15 -9.34
CA GLN A 70 7.99 23.87 -8.07
C GLN A 70 6.60 24.47 -7.89
N TYR A 71 6.05 24.36 -6.69
CA TYR A 71 4.78 24.99 -6.32
C TYR A 71 5.05 26.08 -5.29
N VAL A 72 4.25 27.15 -5.31
CA VAL A 72 4.36 28.24 -4.33
C VAL A 72 3.90 27.74 -2.96
N ASN A 73 2.86 26.92 -2.93
CA ASN A 73 2.28 26.39 -1.70
C ASN A 73 1.59 25.02 -1.92
N GLU A 74 1.15 24.43 -0.80
CA GLU A 74 0.47 23.13 -0.78
C GLU A 74 -0.83 23.15 -1.58
N GLU A 75 -1.61 24.22 -1.47
CA GLU A 75 -2.91 24.35 -2.14
C GLU A 75 -2.75 24.36 -3.66
N GLU A 76 -1.73 25.06 -4.18
CA GLU A 76 -1.39 25.05 -5.60
C GLU A 76 -0.93 23.67 -6.06
N CYS A 77 -0.11 22.98 -5.25
CA CYS A 77 0.32 21.61 -5.54
C CYS A 77 -0.88 20.66 -5.67
N LEU A 78 -1.84 20.75 -4.75
CA LEU A 78 -3.05 19.93 -4.77
C LEU A 78 -4.01 20.32 -5.91
N LYS A 79 -4.18 21.62 -6.19
CA LYS A 79 -5.01 22.11 -7.31
C LYS A 79 -4.45 21.72 -8.67
N ALA A 80 -3.13 21.56 -8.79
CA ALA A 80 -2.48 21.11 -10.02
C ALA A 80 -2.69 19.61 -10.30
N ARG A 81 -3.49 18.91 -9.49
CA ARG A 81 -3.77 17.49 -9.62
C ARG A 81 -5.20 17.26 -10.05
N PHE A 82 -5.37 16.36 -11.01
CA PHE A 82 -6.66 15.94 -11.51
C PHE A 82 -7.07 14.65 -10.81
N THR A 83 -8.19 14.74 -10.09
CA THR A 83 -8.94 13.60 -9.60
C THR A 83 -9.84 13.08 -10.71
N GLY A 84 -9.26 12.51 -11.79
CA GLY A 84 -10.03 11.72 -12.75
C GLY A 84 -10.65 10.49 -12.10
N ASP A 85 -10.87 9.39 -12.84
CA ASP A 85 -11.30 8.09 -12.28
C ASP A 85 -10.26 7.42 -11.34
N SER A 86 -9.36 8.21 -10.75
CA SER A 86 -8.47 7.77 -9.69
C SER A 86 -9.31 7.17 -8.57
N PRO A 87 -8.95 5.99 -8.05
CA PRO A 87 -9.69 5.32 -6.97
C PRO A 87 -9.64 6.08 -5.64
N ASN A 88 -8.98 7.24 -5.60
CA ASN A 88 -9.06 8.13 -4.47
C ASN A 88 -10.31 9.00 -4.54
N PRO A 89 -11.09 9.08 -3.46
CA PRO A 89 -12.26 9.90 -3.42
C PRO A 89 -11.94 11.35 -3.80
N SER A 90 -12.86 12.00 -4.51
CA SER A 90 -12.96 13.47 -4.58
C SER A 90 -12.86 14.08 -3.19
N GLN A 91 -12.45 15.35 -3.05
CA GLN A 91 -12.43 16.04 -1.75
C GLN A 91 -13.76 15.80 -1.01
N GLY A 92 -13.71 15.04 0.09
CA GLY A 92 -14.89 14.65 0.89
C GLY A 92 -15.45 13.23 0.65
N GLY A 93 -14.92 12.45 -0.29
CA GLY A 93 -15.31 11.05 -0.45
C GLY A 93 -14.53 10.11 0.50
N LYS A 94 -15.04 8.90 0.66
CA LYS A 94 -14.49 7.91 1.59
C LYS A 94 -13.27 7.20 1.01
N ILE A 95 -12.22 7.02 1.82
CA ILE A 95 -10.98 6.36 1.37
C ILE A 95 -11.26 4.86 1.17
N PRO A 96 -10.70 4.18 0.15
CA PRO A 96 -10.92 2.75 -0.06
C PRO A 96 -10.61 1.90 1.17
N PHE A 97 -11.44 0.87 1.40
CA PHE A 97 -11.12 -0.17 2.37
C PHE A 97 -10.07 -1.10 1.75
N LEU A 98 -8.89 -1.16 2.37
CA LEU A 98 -7.78 -2.00 1.96
C LEU A 98 -7.78 -3.31 2.73
N GLU A 99 -7.71 -4.42 2.01
CA GLU A 99 -7.39 -5.70 2.64
C GLU A 99 -5.90 -5.75 3.00
N GLY A 100 -5.58 -6.31 4.16
CA GLY A 100 -4.20 -6.48 4.59
C GLY A 100 -3.50 -7.49 3.71
N ARG A 101 -2.48 -7.04 2.95
CA ARG A 101 -1.69 -7.95 2.11
C ARG A 101 -0.80 -8.86 2.94
N ASN A 102 -0.35 -8.40 4.11
CA ASN A 102 0.57 -9.14 5.00
C ASN A 102 1.85 -9.66 4.30
N ILE A 103 2.21 -9.07 3.16
CA ILE A 103 3.45 -9.34 2.46
C ILE A 103 4.45 -8.31 2.96
N ASP A 104 5.53 -8.78 3.59
CA ASP A 104 6.72 -8.00 3.95
C ASP A 104 6.54 -6.78 4.89
N CYS A 105 5.54 -6.86 5.77
CA CYS A 105 5.30 -5.89 6.83
C CYS A 105 6.43 -5.75 7.88
N GLY A 106 7.47 -6.59 7.81
CA GLY A 106 8.53 -6.65 8.82
C GLY A 106 9.61 -5.59 8.68
N TYR A 107 9.79 -5.01 7.48
CA TYR A 107 10.97 -4.17 7.17
C TYR A 107 10.70 -2.66 7.24
N TYR A 108 9.46 -2.22 6.98
CA TYR A 108 9.02 -0.83 7.15
C TYR A 108 8.24 -0.67 8.45
N PRO A 109 8.15 0.52 9.06
CA PRO A 109 7.36 0.73 10.28
C PRO A 109 5.95 0.19 10.06
N ALA A 110 5.66 -0.91 10.76
CA ALA A 110 4.62 -1.91 10.51
C ALA A 110 3.18 -1.43 10.79
N LEU A 111 2.88 -0.17 10.47
CA LEU A 111 1.60 0.49 10.72
C LEU A 111 0.98 1.06 9.45
N THR A 112 1.49 0.73 8.26
CA THR A 112 0.79 1.13 7.04
C THR A 112 -0.46 0.28 6.86
N GLU A 113 -1.53 0.95 6.44
CA GLU A 113 -2.81 0.30 6.19
C GLU A 113 -2.75 -0.72 5.06
N GLN A 114 -1.89 -0.54 4.05
CA GLN A 114 -1.69 -1.51 2.99
C GLN A 114 -1.17 -2.85 3.50
N CYS A 115 -0.34 -2.79 4.53
CA CYS A 115 0.30 -3.95 5.13
C CYS A 115 -0.71 -4.72 5.99
N LYS A 116 -1.31 -4.05 6.98
CA LYS A 116 -2.21 -4.66 7.98
C LYS A 116 -3.66 -4.79 7.52
N GLY A 117 -4.07 -3.96 6.56
CA GLY A 117 -5.45 -3.78 6.15
C GLY A 117 -6.17 -2.73 7.00
N THR A 118 -7.24 -2.16 6.45
CA THR A 118 -8.06 -1.11 7.07
C THR A 118 -8.60 -1.51 8.44
N ALA A 119 -9.06 -2.75 8.62
CA ALA A 119 -9.61 -3.19 9.90
C ALA A 119 -8.58 -3.09 11.04
N LEU A 120 -7.40 -3.72 10.87
CA LEU A 120 -6.34 -3.69 11.87
C LEU A 120 -5.67 -2.32 11.99
N PHE A 121 -5.59 -1.56 10.89
CA PHE A 121 -5.09 -0.20 10.90
C PHE A 121 -5.98 0.71 11.74
N CYS A 122 -7.29 0.68 11.49
CA CYS A 122 -8.26 1.48 12.24
C CYS A 122 -8.36 1.07 13.71
N GLN A 123 -8.13 -0.19 14.05
CA GLN A 123 -8.06 -0.64 15.45
C GLN A 123 -6.97 0.11 16.24
N ALA A 124 -5.86 0.48 15.59
CA ALA A 124 -4.75 1.21 16.20
C ALA A 124 -4.85 2.75 16.02
N ALA A 125 -5.93 3.25 15.41
CA ALA A 125 -6.07 4.68 15.11
C ALA A 125 -6.31 5.51 16.39
N LYS A 126 -5.58 6.63 16.53
CA LYS A 126 -5.68 7.53 17.69
C LYS A 126 -7.07 8.19 17.82
N GLU A 127 -7.71 8.46 16.70
CA GLU A 127 -9.05 9.07 16.63
C GLU A 127 -10.18 8.06 16.93
N GLY A 128 -9.83 6.79 17.16
CA GLY A 128 -10.75 5.70 17.42
C GLY A 128 -11.10 4.90 16.17
N GLU A 129 -11.33 3.60 16.37
CA GLU A 129 -11.63 2.63 15.31
C GLU A 129 -12.85 3.04 14.48
N LYS A 130 -13.91 3.50 15.15
CA LYS A 130 -15.16 3.88 14.48
C LYS A 130 -14.97 5.06 13.52
N ALA A 131 -14.35 6.15 13.99
CA ALA A 131 -14.12 7.34 13.16
C ALA A 131 -13.24 7.00 11.95
N CYS A 132 -12.21 6.19 12.16
CA CYS A 132 -11.37 5.69 11.08
C CYS A 132 -12.17 4.87 10.06
N LEU A 133 -13.01 3.92 10.49
CA LEU A 133 -13.83 3.11 9.59
C LEU A 133 -14.93 3.92 8.88
N ASP A 134 -15.51 4.93 9.54
CA ASP A 134 -16.55 5.78 8.94
C ASP A 134 -15.99 6.61 7.77
N ALA A 135 -14.72 7.03 7.87
CA ALA A 135 -13.96 7.70 6.81
C ALA A 135 -13.60 6.77 5.64
N ARG A 136 -13.85 5.46 5.77
CA ARG A 136 -13.59 4.45 4.74
C ARG A 136 -14.83 4.03 4.02
N SER A 137 -14.67 3.75 2.73
CA SER A 137 -15.66 3.02 1.96
C SER A 137 -15.92 1.67 2.64
N PRO A 138 -17.14 1.10 2.54
CA PRO A 138 -17.39 -0.21 3.09
C PRO A 138 -16.44 -1.25 2.45
N PRO A 139 -16.07 -2.31 3.20
CA PRO A 139 -15.25 -3.38 2.64
C PRO A 139 -15.93 -3.96 1.39
N PRO A 140 -15.17 -4.28 0.33
CA PRO A 140 -15.73 -4.88 -0.87
C PRO A 140 -16.45 -6.18 -0.51
N SER A 141 -17.67 -6.35 -1.03
CA SER A 141 -18.41 -7.61 -0.89
C SER A 141 -18.01 -8.59 -2.01
N GLY A 142 -18.24 -9.88 -1.78
CA GLY A 142 -17.97 -10.90 -2.79
C GLY A 142 -16.47 -11.16 -3.00
N LEU A 143 -15.68 -11.06 -1.95
CA LEU A 143 -14.26 -11.39 -1.99
C LEU A 143 -14.04 -12.89 -2.21
N PRO A 144 -13.04 -13.33 -2.99
CA PRO A 144 -12.87 -14.75 -3.28
C PRO A 144 -12.55 -15.55 -2.02
N PHE A 145 -13.24 -16.67 -1.83
CA PHE A 145 -12.87 -17.65 -0.80
C PHE A 145 -11.54 -18.30 -1.16
N ARG A 146 -10.61 -18.34 -0.21
CA ARG A 146 -9.28 -18.93 -0.37
C ARG A 146 -9.19 -20.22 0.44
N PHE A 147 -8.79 -21.29 -0.23
CA PHE A 147 -8.36 -22.51 0.45
C PHE A 147 -6.94 -22.31 1.00
N PRO A 148 -6.58 -22.99 2.11
CA PRO A 148 -5.22 -22.96 2.61
C PRO A 148 -4.25 -23.47 1.54
N ALA A 149 -3.13 -22.77 1.40
CA ALA A 149 -2.01 -23.14 0.54
C ALA A 149 -0.83 -23.63 1.39
N SER A 150 0.09 -24.39 0.80
CA SER A 150 1.27 -24.90 1.49
C SER A 150 2.37 -23.82 1.60
N CYS A 151 2.15 -22.80 2.42
CA CYS A 151 3.17 -21.79 2.74
C CYS A 151 3.27 -21.54 4.25
N ARG A 152 4.24 -20.72 4.67
CA ARG A 152 4.54 -20.41 6.08
C ARG A 152 4.07 -19.03 6.53
N MET A 153 3.51 -18.22 5.64
CA MET A 153 3.11 -16.86 5.99
C MET A 153 1.73 -16.83 6.66
N MET A 154 1.53 -15.90 7.60
CA MET A 154 0.21 -15.66 8.21
C MET A 154 -0.60 -14.73 7.31
N THR A 155 -0.94 -15.19 6.10
CA THR A 155 -1.82 -14.48 5.15
C THR A 155 -3.03 -15.33 4.81
N GLU A 156 -4.15 -14.72 4.41
CA GLU A 156 -5.36 -15.44 4.03
C GLU A 156 -5.13 -16.44 2.89
N LEU A 157 -4.28 -16.07 1.93
CA LEU A 157 -3.88 -16.96 0.84
C LEU A 157 -3.20 -18.24 1.36
N CYS A 158 -2.50 -18.12 2.49
CA CYS A 158 -1.71 -19.19 3.05
C CYS A 158 -2.52 -20.08 4.00
N ILE A 159 -3.15 -19.47 5.00
CA ILE A 159 -3.87 -20.21 6.04
C ILE A 159 -5.33 -20.51 5.66
N GLY A 160 -5.80 -19.92 4.56
CA GLY A 160 -7.17 -20.04 4.05
C GLY A 160 -8.15 -19.11 4.76
N THR A 161 -9.25 -18.77 4.07
CA THR A 161 -10.28 -17.83 4.54
C THR A 161 -10.89 -18.22 5.87
N VAL A 162 -11.11 -19.52 6.13
CA VAL A 162 -11.73 -19.98 7.40
C VAL A 162 -10.85 -19.66 8.59
N LYS A 163 -9.56 -20.01 8.52
CA LYS A 163 -8.60 -19.77 9.59
C LYS A 163 -8.23 -18.30 9.69
N TRP A 164 -8.15 -17.60 8.56
CA TRP A 164 -7.96 -16.15 8.51
C TRP A 164 -9.07 -15.42 9.26
N CYS A 165 -10.34 -15.72 8.95
CA CYS A 165 -11.49 -15.10 9.60
C CYS A 165 -11.64 -15.47 11.09
N SER A 166 -11.06 -16.58 11.56
CA SER A 166 -10.96 -16.81 13.01
C SER A 166 -9.83 -15.98 13.62
N GLU A 167 -8.61 -16.13 13.14
CA GLU A 167 -7.40 -15.63 13.82
C GLU A 167 -7.25 -14.10 13.75
N VAL A 168 -7.59 -13.47 12.62
CA VAL A 168 -7.37 -12.04 12.40
C VAL A 168 -8.40 -11.18 13.11
N GLU A 169 -9.58 -11.73 13.36
CA GLU A 169 -10.64 -11.03 14.10
C GLU A 169 -10.73 -11.46 15.58
N ASP A 170 -10.01 -12.51 15.98
CA ASP A 170 -9.89 -12.97 17.37
C ASP A 170 -9.19 -11.96 18.30
N GLY A 171 -8.51 -10.94 17.76
CA GLY A 171 -8.08 -9.77 18.53
C GLY A 171 -9.23 -9.05 19.25
N THR A 172 -10.49 -9.33 18.89
CA THR A 172 -11.68 -8.75 19.51
C THR A 172 -12.55 -9.74 20.30
N LYS A 173 -12.19 -11.04 20.40
CA LYS A 173 -12.97 -12.10 21.08
C LYS A 173 -14.45 -12.23 20.67
N LYS A 174 -14.86 -11.73 19.50
CA LYS A 174 -16.28 -11.72 19.09
C LYS A 174 -16.54 -12.75 17.99
N ALA A 175 -17.27 -13.83 18.31
CA ALA A 175 -17.76 -14.81 17.33
C ALA A 175 -18.51 -14.16 16.14
N LYS A 176 -19.22 -13.04 16.39
CA LYS A 176 -19.91 -12.26 15.35
C LYS A 176 -18.98 -11.70 14.28
N ALA A 177 -17.72 -11.47 14.61
CA ALA A 177 -16.72 -10.95 13.69
C ALA A 177 -16.45 -12.02 12.61
N LYS A 178 -16.11 -13.25 13.04
CA LYS A 178 -15.89 -14.39 12.13
C LYS A 178 -17.03 -14.58 11.13
N ASP A 179 -18.29 -14.58 11.58
CA ASP A 179 -19.44 -14.74 10.69
C ASP A 179 -19.57 -13.58 9.69
N THR A 180 -19.31 -12.36 10.14
CA THR A 180 -19.26 -11.17 9.27
C THR A 180 -18.12 -11.25 8.25
N CYS A 181 -16.95 -11.75 8.66
CA CYS A 181 -15.82 -12.00 7.77
C CYS A 181 -16.16 -13.03 6.70
N LEU A 182 -16.77 -14.16 7.07
CA LEU A 182 -17.19 -15.19 6.13
C LEU A 182 -18.31 -14.70 5.21
N ALA A 183 -19.26 -13.91 5.71
CA ALA A 183 -20.35 -13.36 4.91
C ALA A 183 -19.89 -12.38 3.81
N ARG A 184 -18.74 -11.72 3.98
CA ARG A 184 -18.15 -10.85 2.94
C ARG A 184 -17.51 -11.64 1.79
N ARG A 185 -17.26 -12.93 1.97
CA ARG A 185 -16.60 -13.78 0.98
C ARG A 185 -17.65 -14.40 0.05
N LYS A 186 -17.27 -14.67 -1.21
CA LYS A 186 -18.01 -15.59 -2.07
C LYS A 186 -18.13 -16.91 -1.31
N GLN A 187 -19.31 -17.53 -1.36
CA GLN A 187 -19.49 -18.81 -0.69
C GLN A 187 -18.40 -19.77 -1.14
N ALA A 188 -17.83 -20.50 -0.17
CA ALA A 188 -16.93 -21.59 -0.51
C ALA A 188 -17.67 -22.51 -1.49
N PRO A 189 -17.02 -23.01 -2.55
CA PRO A 189 -17.62 -24.06 -3.35
C PRO A 189 -17.98 -25.19 -2.39
N THR A 190 -19.27 -25.55 -2.34
CA THR A 190 -19.75 -26.63 -1.49
C THR A 190 -18.92 -27.88 -1.76
N SER A 191 -18.74 -28.75 -0.76
CA SER A 191 -17.93 -29.98 -0.90
C SER A 191 -18.35 -30.81 -2.12
N THR A 192 -19.62 -30.73 -2.51
CA THR A 192 -20.19 -31.28 -3.75
C THR A 192 -19.47 -30.78 -5.00
N THR A 193 -19.18 -29.48 -5.12
CA THR A 193 -18.50 -28.87 -6.27
C THR A 193 -17.01 -29.22 -6.32
N MET A 194 -16.36 -29.41 -5.16
CA MET A 194 -14.95 -29.81 -5.11
C MET A 194 -14.73 -31.27 -5.53
N SER A 195 -15.69 -32.16 -5.28
CA SER A 195 -15.63 -33.56 -5.76
C SER A 195 -15.69 -33.64 -7.29
N THR A 196 -16.49 -32.79 -7.93
CA THR A 196 -16.65 -32.80 -9.40
C THR A 196 -15.44 -32.17 -10.12
N ALA A 197 -14.80 -31.16 -9.53
CA ALA A 197 -13.60 -30.53 -10.11
C ALA A 197 -12.36 -31.45 -10.06
N LYS A 198 -12.22 -32.27 -9.01
CA LYS A 198 -11.14 -33.28 -8.93
C LYS A 198 -11.34 -34.44 -9.91
N ALA A 199 -12.57 -34.72 -10.33
CA ALA A 199 -12.87 -35.75 -11.32
C ALA A 199 -12.53 -35.31 -12.77
N ALA A 200 -12.53 -34.01 -13.06
CA ALA A 200 -12.22 -33.48 -14.40
C ALA A 200 -10.71 -33.30 -14.67
N ALA A 201 -9.86 -33.42 -13.64
CA ALA A 201 -8.40 -33.28 -13.74
C ALA A 201 -7.67 -34.61 -13.50
N ALA A 202 -8.28 -35.74 -13.89
CA ALA A 202 -7.57 -37.02 -13.92
C ALA A 202 -6.72 -37.10 -15.20
N PRO A 203 -5.38 -37.00 -15.12
CA PRO A 203 -4.51 -37.40 -16.22
C PRO A 203 -4.67 -38.91 -16.43
N THR A 204 -4.79 -39.29 -17.70
CA THR A 204 -4.66 -40.64 -18.21
C THR A 204 -3.52 -41.37 -17.51
N SER A 205 -3.88 -42.45 -16.83
CA SER A 205 -3.00 -43.38 -16.12
C SER A 205 -1.75 -43.70 -16.93
N ASN A 206 -0.57 -43.36 -16.39
CA ASN A 206 0.67 -43.98 -16.84
C ASN A 206 1.08 -45.04 -15.81
N THR A 207 0.97 -46.29 -16.26
CA THR A 207 1.30 -47.52 -15.55
C THR A 207 2.74 -47.49 -15.04
N PHE A 208 2.94 -47.18 -13.76
CA PHE A 208 4.26 -47.27 -13.13
C PHE A 208 4.47 -48.67 -12.57
N ASN A 209 5.41 -49.40 -13.16
CA ASN A 209 5.79 -50.75 -12.78
C ASN A 209 6.32 -50.79 -11.34
N LYS A 210 5.74 -51.71 -10.56
CA LYS A 210 6.08 -52.03 -9.17
C LYS A 210 7.41 -52.78 -9.11
N VAL A 211 8.53 -52.07 -8.90
CA VAL A 211 9.80 -52.72 -8.53
C VAL A 211 9.84 -52.92 -7.02
N LYS A 212 9.85 -54.18 -6.61
CA LYS A 212 9.84 -54.66 -5.23
C LYS A 212 11.27 -54.61 -4.67
N GLY A 213 11.68 -53.47 -4.12
CA GLY A 213 12.95 -53.32 -3.42
C GLY A 213 12.83 -53.72 -1.95
N LYS A 214 13.49 -54.83 -1.57
CA LYS A 214 13.68 -55.32 -0.20
C LYS A 214 15.03 -54.78 0.30
N GLY A 215 15.11 -54.33 1.56
CA GLY A 215 16.37 -53.99 2.24
C GLY A 215 16.37 -52.56 2.79
N GLU A 216 16.91 -52.25 3.95
CA GLU A 216 17.48 -53.03 5.05
C GLU A 216 17.58 -52.05 6.23
N THR A 217 17.40 -52.56 7.44
CA THR A 217 17.49 -51.81 8.70
C THR A 217 18.92 -51.44 9.05
N SER A 218 19.19 -50.19 9.46
CA SER A 218 20.34 -49.91 10.33
C SER A 218 20.06 -48.73 11.26
N SER A 219 19.88 -49.05 12.55
CA SER A 219 19.87 -48.12 13.68
C SER A 219 21.24 -47.48 13.87
N GLY A 220 21.34 -46.17 13.67
CA GLY A 220 22.50 -45.36 14.03
C GLY A 220 22.20 -44.48 15.24
N LYS A 221 22.75 -44.89 16.39
CA LYS A 221 22.71 -44.19 17.69
C LYS A 221 23.75 -43.06 17.66
N LEU A 222 23.34 -41.80 17.86
CA LEU A 222 24.27 -40.67 17.99
C LEU A 222 24.47 -40.30 19.48
N PRO A 223 25.72 -40.03 19.92
CA PRO A 223 26.01 -39.59 21.28
C PRO A 223 25.72 -38.09 21.46
N PHE A 224 25.24 -37.76 22.66
CA PHE A 224 25.16 -36.41 23.21
C PHE A 224 26.58 -35.91 23.54
N PHE A 225 26.86 -34.67 23.18
CA PHE A 225 27.81 -33.78 23.87
C PHE A 225 27.11 -32.44 24.10
#